data_AF-A0A7S4DB79-F1
#
_entry.id   AF-A0A7S4DB79-F1
#
_cell.length_a   1.000
_cell.length_b   1.000
_cell.length_c   1.000
_cell.angle_alpha   90.00
_cell.angle_beta   90.00
_cell.angle_gamma   90.00
#
_symmetry.space_group_name_H-M   'P 1'
#
loop_
_entity.id
_entity.type
_entity.pdbx_description
1 polymer ?
#
loop_
_entity_poly.entity_id
_entity_poly.type
_entity_poly.pdbx_seq_one_letter_code
_entity_poly.pdbx_strand_id
1 'polypeptide(L)'
;GGGGAAATRNEVTPGELEDSFWALSALLSPTDMTGLYREGMPGLHLRFFQLERLQQWHLPELADRLRSLQIPANLYATGWFVTLLTDASLFPEPEVTKLWDAFFIRWAAGGPRARWALHFRALLGALRALWPRLARLPAGDFDAALALLHRVPFRDICKDSRGVLGLAADAFELYERETKMEDQLALLELEWVRQQDDA
;
A
#
# COMPACT_ATOMS: atom_id res chain seq x y z
N GLY A 1 -12.67 33.59 33.91
CA GLY A 1 -11.36 32.92 33.97
C GLY A 1 -11.59 31.44 34.03
N GLY A 2 -10.99 30.67 33.14
CA GLY A 2 -11.14 29.22 33.07
C GLY A 2 -10.29 28.66 31.94
N GLY A 3 -8.96 28.77 32.08
CA GLY A 3 -8.02 27.92 31.33
C GLY A 3 -8.25 26.47 31.76
N GLY A 4 -8.31 25.51 30.86
CA GLY A 4 -7.18 25.12 30.03
C GLY A 4 -6.62 23.82 30.62
N ALA A 5 -7.39 22.73 30.57
CA ALA A 5 -6.88 21.40 30.85
C ALA A 5 -6.31 20.85 29.55
N ALA A 6 -5.04 21.17 29.29
CA ALA A 6 -4.26 20.48 28.28
C ALA A 6 -4.10 19.02 28.73
N ALA A 7 -4.64 18.09 27.95
CA ALA A 7 -4.50 16.66 28.17
C ALA A 7 -3.02 16.31 28.30
N THR A 8 -2.63 15.80 29.47
CA THR A 8 -1.31 15.22 29.71
C THR A 8 -1.11 14.04 28.77
N ARG A 9 -0.08 14.13 27.92
CA ARG A 9 0.39 13.04 27.07
C ARG A 9 0.77 11.87 27.99
N ASN A 10 0.12 10.71 27.87
CA ASN A 10 0.48 9.51 28.65
C ASN A 10 1.97 9.22 28.45
N GLU A 11 2.73 9.08 29.55
CA GLU A 11 4.11 8.63 29.50
C GLU A 11 4.15 7.17 29.06
N VAL A 12 4.93 6.87 28.01
CA VAL A 12 5.13 5.50 27.53
C VAL A 12 5.98 4.75 28.53
N THR A 13 5.49 3.61 29.00
CA THR A 13 6.17 2.78 30.00
C THR A 13 7.33 1.98 29.37
N PRO A 14 8.34 1.58 30.16
CA PRO A 14 9.41 0.69 29.66
C PRO A 14 8.89 -0.63 29.09
N GLY A 15 7.81 -1.20 29.66
CA GLY A 15 7.18 -2.41 29.15
C GLY A 15 6.56 -2.22 27.78
N GLU A 16 5.84 -1.10 27.56
CA GLU A 16 5.27 -0.77 26.25
C GLU A 16 6.35 -0.53 25.17
N LEU A 17 7.51 0.02 25.56
CA LEU A 17 8.66 0.17 24.67
C LEU A 17 9.24 -1.19 24.28
N GLU A 18 9.39 -2.10 25.23
CA GLU A 18 9.88 -3.46 25.01
C GLU A 18 8.91 -4.25 24.09
N ASP A 19 7.62 -4.20 24.37
CA ASP A 19 6.59 -4.86 23.56
C ASP A 19 6.57 -4.32 22.12
N SER A 20 6.66 -2.99 21.97
CA SER A 20 6.73 -2.34 20.66
C SER A 20 7.99 -2.73 19.88
N PHE A 21 9.13 -2.83 20.56
CA PHE A 21 10.38 -3.28 19.95
C PHE A 21 10.26 -4.72 19.45
N TRP A 22 9.75 -5.64 20.28
CA TRP A 22 9.61 -7.04 19.88
C TRP A 22 8.57 -7.24 18.80
N ALA A 23 7.47 -6.48 18.81
CA ALA A 23 6.48 -6.50 17.73
C ALA A 23 7.10 -6.05 16.39
N LEU A 24 7.88 -4.96 16.40
CA LEU A 24 8.58 -4.48 15.20
C LEU A 24 9.67 -5.46 14.76
N SER A 25 10.44 -6.02 15.69
CA SER A 25 11.46 -7.02 15.40
C SER A 25 10.85 -8.27 14.78
N ALA A 26 9.70 -8.73 15.28
CA ALA A 26 8.98 -9.87 14.73
C ALA A 26 8.44 -9.59 13.32
N LEU A 27 7.98 -8.35 13.07
CA LEU A 27 7.55 -7.89 11.75
C LEU A 27 8.70 -7.89 10.73
N LEU A 28 9.90 -7.51 11.15
CA LEU A 28 11.09 -7.38 10.29
C LEU A 28 11.96 -8.66 10.21
N SER A 29 11.63 -9.67 11.03
CA SER A 29 12.29 -10.99 11.09
C SER A 29 12.24 -11.74 9.74
N PRO A 30 13.17 -12.66 9.42
CA PRO A 30 13.82 -12.78 8.10
C PRO A 30 13.02 -13.13 6.84
N THR A 31 11.69 -13.20 6.83
CA THR A 31 10.98 -13.93 5.77
C THR A 31 9.97 -13.13 4.95
N ASP A 32 9.63 -11.89 5.32
CA ASP A 32 8.56 -11.17 4.60
C ASP A 32 8.88 -9.70 4.27
N MET A 33 9.30 -8.93 5.27
CA MET A 33 9.50 -7.47 5.13
C MET A 33 10.97 -7.09 4.96
N THR A 34 11.89 -7.99 5.32
CA THR A 34 13.34 -7.73 5.29
C THR A 34 13.85 -7.30 3.91
N GLY A 35 13.24 -7.82 2.84
CA GLY A 35 13.61 -7.48 1.46
C GLY A 35 13.36 -6.01 1.09
N LEU A 36 12.47 -5.31 1.80
CA LEU A 36 12.19 -3.88 1.58
C LEU A 36 13.31 -2.98 2.10
N TYR A 37 14.01 -3.43 3.16
CA TYR A 37 14.96 -2.62 3.91
C TYR A 37 16.42 -3.12 3.78
N ARG A 38 16.65 -4.22 3.08
CA ARG A 38 18.00 -4.69 2.73
C ARG A 38 18.65 -3.74 1.73
N GLU A 39 19.98 -3.73 1.71
CA GLU A 39 20.77 -3.07 0.66
C GLU A 39 20.26 -3.45 -0.74
N GLY A 40 20.15 -2.46 -1.62
CA GLY A 40 19.57 -2.60 -2.96
C GLY A 40 18.05 -2.80 -2.99
N MET A 41 17.38 -2.86 -1.84
CA MET A 41 15.91 -2.96 -1.68
C MET A 41 15.23 -3.95 -2.65
N PRO A 42 15.73 -5.19 -2.82
CA PRO A 42 15.23 -6.11 -3.85
C PRO A 42 13.75 -6.43 -3.69
N GLY A 43 13.26 -6.50 -2.44
CA GLY A 43 11.84 -6.70 -2.16
C GLY A 43 10.99 -5.52 -2.62
N LEU A 44 11.50 -4.29 -2.51
CA LEU A 44 10.79 -3.09 -2.95
C LEU A 44 10.64 -3.05 -4.47
N HIS A 45 11.70 -3.40 -5.21
CA HIS A 45 11.66 -3.51 -6.67
C HIS A 45 10.63 -4.56 -7.13
N LEU A 46 10.58 -5.72 -6.48
CA LEU A 46 9.53 -6.72 -6.71
C LEU A 46 8.14 -6.14 -6.45
N ARG A 47 7.94 -5.36 -5.38
CA ARG A 47 6.63 -4.73 -5.09
C ARG A 47 6.22 -3.71 -6.15
N PHE A 48 7.15 -2.93 -6.70
CA PHE A 48 6.87 -2.05 -7.84
C PHE A 48 6.43 -2.84 -9.06
N PHE A 49 7.16 -3.90 -9.41
CA PHE A 49 6.80 -4.76 -10.52
C PHE A 49 5.40 -5.36 -10.35
N GLN A 50 5.11 -5.90 -9.16
CA GLN A 50 3.80 -6.45 -8.85
C GLN A 50 2.70 -5.39 -8.96
N LEU A 51 2.95 -4.18 -8.47
CA LEU A 51 1.98 -3.08 -8.52
C LEU A 51 1.68 -2.67 -9.97
N GLU A 52 2.71 -2.49 -10.80
CA GLU A 52 2.54 -2.12 -12.20
C GLU A 52 1.81 -3.19 -13.00
N ARG A 53 2.09 -4.48 -12.75
CA ARG A 53 1.41 -5.59 -13.43
C ARG A 53 -0.04 -5.72 -13.00
N LEU A 54 -0.32 -5.61 -11.69
CA LEU A 54 -1.69 -5.60 -11.19
C LEU A 54 -2.48 -4.39 -11.71
N GLN A 55 -1.87 -3.22 -11.85
CA GLN A 55 -2.50 -2.07 -12.52
C GLN A 55 -2.84 -2.40 -13.98
N GLN A 56 -1.95 -3.05 -14.72
CA GLN A 56 -2.22 -3.45 -16.11
C GLN A 56 -3.38 -4.45 -16.20
N TRP A 57 -3.48 -5.40 -15.27
CA TRP A 57 -4.53 -6.41 -15.27
C TRP A 57 -5.89 -5.86 -14.84
N HIS A 58 -5.91 -5.03 -13.79
CA HIS A 58 -7.14 -4.67 -13.07
C HIS A 58 -7.60 -3.23 -13.29
N LEU A 59 -6.69 -2.37 -13.74
CA LEU A 59 -6.89 -0.94 -13.94
C LEU A 59 -6.24 -0.48 -15.27
N PRO A 60 -6.55 -1.12 -16.42
CA PRO A 60 -5.81 -0.91 -17.66
C PRO A 60 -5.80 0.55 -18.13
N GLU A 61 -6.91 1.28 -17.99
CA GLU A 61 -6.99 2.70 -18.35
C GLU A 61 -6.03 3.57 -17.52
N LEU A 62 -5.91 3.28 -16.21
CA LEU A 62 -4.97 3.95 -15.31
C LEU A 62 -3.53 3.57 -15.65
N ALA A 63 -3.27 2.29 -15.90
CA ALA A 63 -1.94 1.81 -16.27
C ALA A 63 -1.45 2.45 -17.59
N ASP A 64 -2.32 2.54 -18.59
CA ASP A 64 -2.01 3.18 -19.88
C ASP A 64 -1.80 4.69 -19.70
N ARG A 65 -2.58 5.31 -18.82
CA ARG A 65 -2.41 6.72 -18.47
C ARG A 65 -1.05 7.00 -17.84
N LEU A 66 -0.64 6.20 -16.85
CA LEU A 66 0.66 6.35 -16.20
C LEU A 66 1.81 6.05 -17.17
N ARG A 67 1.64 5.04 -18.04
CA ARG A 67 2.63 4.68 -19.06
C ARG A 67 2.83 5.78 -20.10
N SER A 68 1.74 6.40 -20.58
CA SER A 68 1.82 7.51 -21.54
C SER A 68 2.49 8.75 -20.95
N LEU A 69 2.39 8.95 -19.64
CA LEU A 69 3.12 9.98 -18.90
C LEU A 69 4.53 9.56 -18.47
N GLN A 70 4.96 8.33 -18.76
CA GLN A 70 6.25 7.78 -18.31
C GLN A 70 6.41 7.84 -16.77
N ILE A 71 5.35 7.52 -16.02
CA ILE A 71 5.35 7.48 -14.55
C ILE A 71 5.42 6.01 -14.07
N PRO A 72 6.64 5.46 -13.86
CA PRO A 72 6.79 4.16 -13.20
C PRO A 72 6.46 4.22 -11.71
N ALA A 73 6.15 3.06 -11.12
CA ALA A 73 5.70 2.96 -9.73
C ALA A 73 6.73 3.44 -8.72
N ASN A 74 8.02 3.31 -8.99
CA ASN A 74 9.08 3.78 -8.10
C ASN A 74 9.03 5.30 -7.82
N LEU A 75 8.47 6.10 -8.74
CA LEU A 75 8.37 7.55 -8.56
C LEU A 75 7.37 7.95 -7.47
N TYR A 76 6.32 7.16 -7.24
CA TYR A 76 5.27 7.53 -6.28
C TYR A 76 5.04 6.51 -5.17
N ALA A 77 5.29 5.23 -5.40
CA ALA A 77 4.92 4.15 -4.49
C ALA A 77 6.01 3.79 -3.46
N THR A 78 7.21 4.37 -3.55
CA THR A 78 8.30 4.10 -2.60
C THR A 78 7.83 4.29 -1.16
N GLY A 79 7.25 5.46 -0.86
CA GLY A 79 6.70 5.78 0.46
C GLY A 79 5.60 4.81 0.90
N TRP A 80 4.79 4.32 -0.04
CA TRP A 80 3.65 3.45 0.26
C TRP A 80 4.10 2.09 0.81
N PHE A 81 5.17 1.54 0.24
CA PHE A 81 5.73 0.26 0.64
C PHE A 81 6.66 0.37 1.85
N VAL A 82 7.60 1.34 1.87
CA VAL A 82 8.58 1.45 2.97
C VAL A 82 7.95 1.91 4.28
N THR A 83 6.78 2.56 4.24
CA THR A 83 6.02 2.92 5.44
C THR A 83 4.89 1.93 5.73
N LEU A 84 4.68 0.91 4.88
CA LEU A 84 3.55 -0.02 5.01
C LEU A 84 2.19 0.70 5.16
N LEU A 85 2.00 1.77 4.39
CA LEU A 85 0.81 2.64 4.43
C LEU A 85 0.55 3.32 5.78
N THR A 86 1.56 3.45 6.65
CA THR A 86 1.46 4.24 7.90
C THR A 86 1.57 5.74 7.68
N ASP A 87 2.05 6.17 6.52
CA ASP A 87 2.16 7.58 6.22
C ASP A 87 0.78 8.23 6.26
N ALA A 88 0.59 9.14 7.22
CA ALA A 88 -0.65 9.87 7.41
C ALA A 88 -0.94 10.85 6.26
N SER A 89 0.04 11.12 5.40
CA SER A 89 -0.16 11.81 4.12
C SER A 89 -0.92 10.95 3.11
N LEU A 90 -0.83 9.63 3.26
CA LEU A 90 -1.66 8.65 2.57
C LEU A 90 -2.97 8.51 3.33
N PHE A 91 -3.04 7.75 4.42
CA PHE A 91 -4.33 7.48 5.08
C PHE A 91 -4.57 8.38 6.29
N PRO A 92 -5.81 8.84 6.57
CA PRO A 92 -6.13 9.43 7.87
C PRO A 92 -5.78 8.46 8.99
N GLU A 93 -5.29 8.96 10.13
CA GLU A 93 -4.83 8.13 11.26
C GLU A 93 -5.83 7.01 11.67
N PRO A 94 -7.16 7.24 11.77
CA PRO A 94 -8.09 6.16 12.09
C PRO A 94 -8.13 5.03 11.05
N GLU A 95 -7.87 5.35 9.78
CA GLU A 95 -7.80 4.36 8.71
C GLU A 95 -6.48 3.59 8.74
N VAL A 96 -5.37 4.26 9.08
CA VAL A 96 -4.07 3.59 9.32
C VAL A 96 -4.23 2.53 10.40
N THR A 97 -4.84 2.87 11.54
CA THR A 97 -5.07 1.92 12.65
C THR A 97 -5.89 0.71 12.20
N LYS A 98 -7.02 0.93 11.50
CA LYS A 98 -7.86 -0.17 10.99
C LYS A 98 -7.11 -1.08 10.02
N LEU A 99 -6.28 -0.51 9.15
CA LEU A 99 -5.46 -1.27 8.21
C LEU A 99 -4.45 -2.13 8.97
N TRP A 100 -3.81 -1.58 10.00
CA TRP A 100 -2.82 -2.29 10.80
C TRP A 100 -3.43 -3.36 11.71
N ASP A 101 -4.61 -3.14 12.28
CA ASP A 101 -5.38 -4.18 12.99
C ASP A 101 -5.66 -5.35 12.04
N ALA A 102 -6.16 -5.05 10.84
CA ALA A 102 -6.45 -6.03 9.80
C ALA A 102 -5.18 -6.75 9.30
N PHE A 103 -4.04 -6.05 9.27
CA PHE A 103 -2.73 -6.59 8.94
C PHE A 103 -2.24 -7.58 10.01
N PHE A 104 -2.32 -7.22 11.30
CA PHE A 104 -1.90 -8.09 12.40
C PHE A 104 -2.80 -9.32 12.56
N ILE A 105 -4.12 -9.17 12.38
CA ILE A 105 -5.03 -10.33 12.35
C ILE A 105 -4.62 -11.30 11.25
N ARG A 106 -4.31 -10.78 10.06
CA ARG A 106 -3.80 -11.60 8.95
C ARG A 106 -2.41 -12.13 9.22
N TRP A 107 -1.56 -11.45 9.97
CA TRP A 107 -0.25 -11.96 10.38
C TRP A 107 -0.39 -13.22 11.25
N ALA A 108 -1.35 -13.25 12.16
CA ALA A 108 -1.61 -14.41 13.03
C ALA A 108 -2.30 -15.58 12.30
N ALA A 109 -3.22 -15.30 11.37
CA ALA A 109 -4.07 -16.31 10.73
C ALA A 109 -3.66 -16.69 9.29
N GLY A 110 -2.88 -15.84 8.61
CA GLY A 110 -2.50 -15.95 7.21
C GLY A 110 -0.99 -15.77 7.03
N GLY A 111 -0.38 -16.61 6.21
CA GLY A 111 1.06 -16.50 5.94
C GLY A 111 1.47 -15.15 5.30
N PRO A 112 2.76 -14.94 5.03
CA PRO A 112 3.32 -13.74 4.39
C PRO A 112 2.49 -13.15 3.24
N ARG A 113 1.99 -14.01 2.35
CA ARG A 113 1.21 -13.59 1.18
C ARG A 113 -0.11 -12.93 1.53
N ALA A 114 -0.78 -13.34 2.61
CA ALA A 114 -2.07 -12.78 3.02
C ALA A 114 -1.95 -11.30 3.43
N ARG A 115 -0.79 -10.92 3.99
CA ARG A 115 -0.49 -9.54 4.40
C ARG A 115 -0.30 -8.64 3.18
N TRP A 116 0.52 -9.09 2.23
CA TRP A 116 0.70 -8.39 0.96
C TRP A 116 -0.61 -8.30 0.20
N ALA A 117 -1.43 -9.36 0.18
CA ALA A 117 -2.72 -9.31 -0.47
C ALA A 117 -3.63 -8.20 0.08
N LEU A 118 -3.73 -8.02 1.41
CA LEU A 118 -4.44 -6.88 1.99
C LEU A 118 -3.86 -5.54 1.53
N HIS A 119 -2.54 -5.41 1.56
CA HIS A 119 -1.84 -4.18 1.17
C HIS A 119 -2.12 -3.82 -0.30
N PHE A 120 -2.00 -4.78 -1.23
CA PHE A 120 -2.28 -4.58 -2.65
C PHE A 120 -3.76 -4.33 -2.93
N ARG A 121 -4.69 -5.00 -2.23
CA ARG A 121 -6.13 -4.69 -2.31
C ARG A 121 -6.40 -3.23 -1.94
N ALA A 122 -5.82 -2.74 -0.84
CA ALA A 122 -5.97 -1.36 -0.40
C ALA A 122 -5.41 -0.37 -1.44
N LEU A 123 -4.22 -0.64 -2.00
CA LEU A 123 -3.61 0.18 -3.04
C LEU A 123 -4.42 0.22 -4.34
N LEU A 124 -4.87 -0.93 -4.83
CA LEU A 124 -5.69 -1.01 -6.05
C LEU A 124 -7.05 -0.32 -5.85
N GLY A 125 -7.70 -0.51 -4.69
CA GLY A 125 -8.93 0.20 -4.36
C GLY A 125 -8.73 1.71 -4.32
N ALA A 126 -7.63 2.18 -3.71
CA ALA A 126 -7.26 3.59 -3.67
C ALA A 126 -7.00 4.19 -5.07
N LEU A 127 -6.21 3.49 -5.89
CA LEU A 127 -5.91 3.89 -7.27
C LEU A 127 -7.16 3.93 -8.14
N ARG A 128 -8.05 2.94 -8.00
CA ARG A 128 -9.36 2.92 -8.67
C ARG A 128 -10.19 4.15 -8.29
N ALA A 129 -10.24 4.51 -7.01
CA ALA A 129 -10.97 5.68 -6.55
C ALA A 129 -10.29 7.01 -6.94
N LEU A 130 -8.97 6.99 -7.17
CA LEU A 130 -8.21 8.12 -7.69
C LEU A 130 -8.41 8.35 -9.19
N TRP A 131 -8.70 7.28 -9.94
CA TRP A 131 -8.79 7.29 -11.41
C TRP A 131 -9.62 8.45 -11.98
N PRO A 132 -10.84 8.75 -11.50
CA PRO A 132 -11.65 9.85 -12.05
C PRO A 132 -10.98 11.22 -11.95
N ARG A 133 -10.09 11.43 -10.97
CA ARG A 133 -9.31 12.67 -10.84
C ARG A 133 -8.14 12.68 -11.82
N LEU A 134 -7.43 11.56 -11.93
CA LEU A 134 -6.30 11.41 -12.85
C LEU A 134 -6.73 11.50 -14.33
N ALA A 135 -7.88 10.94 -14.68
CA ALA A 135 -8.45 10.96 -16.02
C ALA A 135 -8.85 12.36 -16.51
N ARG A 136 -9.12 13.30 -15.59
CA ARG A 136 -9.46 14.70 -15.93
C ARG A 136 -8.24 15.56 -16.22
N LEU A 137 -7.04 15.11 -15.89
CA LEU A 137 -5.82 15.87 -16.14
C LEU A 137 -5.45 15.87 -17.63
N PRO A 138 -4.88 16.96 -18.16
CA PRO A 138 -4.44 17.04 -19.55
C PRO A 138 -3.44 15.95 -19.92
N ALA A 139 -3.49 15.45 -21.16
CA ALA A 139 -2.77 14.25 -21.60
C ALA A 139 -1.24 14.25 -21.37
N GLY A 140 -0.60 15.41 -21.23
CA GLY A 140 0.85 15.54 -21.00
C GLY A 140 1.24 16.07 -19.62
N ASP A 141 0.30 16.21 -18.69
CA ASP A 141 0.56 16.85 -17.39
C ASP A 141 1.17 15.87 -16.38
N PHE A 142 2.48 15.60 -16.56
CA PHE A 142 3.27 14.74 -15.68
C PHE A 142 3.27 15.26 -14.24
N ASP A 143 3.52 16.55 -14.04
CA ASP A 143 3.67 17.15 -12.72
C ASP A 143 2.37 17.07 -11.92
N ALA A 144 1.22 17.38 -12.53
CA ALA A 144 -0.06 17.28 -11.83
C ALA A 144 -0.43 15.83 -11.51
N ALA A 145 -0.14 14.89 -12.43
CA ALA A 145 -0.39 13.47 -12.19
C ALA A 145 0.47 12.93 -11.04
N LEU A 146 1.76 13.25 -11.03
CA LEU A 146 2.68 12.84 -9.98
C LEU A 146 2.33 13.49 -8.64
N ALA A 147 2.00 14.78 -8.63
CA ALA A 147 1.54 15.48 -7.42
C ALA A 147 0.26 14.84 -6.84
N LEU A 148 -0.68 14.43 -7.70
CA LEU A 148 -1.89 13.75 -7.27
C LEU A 148 -1.60 12.37 -6.67
N LEU A 149 -0.63 11.63 -7.21
CA LEU A 149 -0.17 10.34 -6.67
C LEU A 149 0.57 10.50 -5.33
N HIS A 150 1.36 11.55 -5.14
CA HIS A 150 2.00 11.81 -3.84
C HIS A 150 1.04 12.33 -2.78
N ARG A 151 -0.04 13.00 -3.19
CA ARG A 151 -1.02 13.63 -2.29
C ARG A 151 -2.40 13.07 -2.54
N VAL A 152 -2.50 11.74 -2.56
CA VAL A 152 -3.77 11.07 -2.80
C VAL A 152 -4.80 11.62 -1.82
N PRO A 153 -5.95 12.13 -2.28
CA PRO A 153 -6.98 12.73 -1.45
C PRO A 153 -7.78 11.64 -0.71
N PHE A 154 -7.10 10.84 0.10
CA PHE A 154 -7.64 9.68 0.78
C PHE A 154 -8.76 10.03 1.75
N ARG A 155 -8.72 11.21 2.38
CA ARG A 155 -9.86 11.65 3.22
C ARG A 155 -11.16 11.70 2.42
N ASP A 156 -11.11 12.05 1.14
CA ASP A 156 -12.29 12.06 0.28
C ASP A 156 -12.60 10.64 -0.21
N ILE A 157 -11.59 9.92 -0.69
CA ILE A 157 -11.74 8.55 -1.20
C ILE A 157 -12.31 7.61 -0.13
N CYS A 158 -11.84 7.70 1.11
CA CYS A 158 -12.28 6.90 2.26
C CYS A 158 -13.61 7.33 2.87
N LYS A 159 -14.18 8.48 2.49
CA LYS A 159 -15.56 8.84 2.84
C LYS A 159 -16.56 8.15 1.92
N ASP A 160 -16.21 8.06 0.64
CA ASP A 160 -17.07 7.47 -0.40
C ASP A 160 -16.97 5.93 -0.42
N SER A 161 -15.83 5.40 0.02
CA SER A 161 -15.65 3.97 0.33
C SER A 161 -15.83 3.76 1.84
N ARG A 162 -16.13 2.55 2.30
CA ARG A 162 -16.29 2.23 3.74
C ARG A 162 -14.94 2.26 4.50
N GLY A 163 -14.13 3.30 4.32
CA GLY A 163 -12.74 3.41 4.76
C GLY A 163 -11.77 2.59 3.91
N VAL A 164 -10.52 2.47 4.37
CA VAL A 164 -9.46 1.70 3.70
C VAL A 164 -9.79 0.22 3.59
N LEU A 165 -10.48 -0.34 4.59
CA LEU A 165 -10.96 -1.72 4.53
C LEU A 165 -12.10 -1.89 3.52
N GLY A 166 -12.91 -0.85 3.33
CA GLY A 166 -13.89 -0.79 2.25
C GLY A 166 -13.21 -0.85 0.87
N LEU A 167 -12.20 0.00 0.63
CA LEU A 167 -11.41 -0.04 -0.60
C LEU A 167 -10.82 -1.42 -0.87
N ALA A 168 -10.26 -2.05 0.17
CA ALA A 168 -9.68 -3.39 0.06
C ALA A 168 -10.75 -4.47 -0.22
N ALA A 169 -11.93 -4.36 0.39
CA ALA A 169 -13.04 -5.28 0.15
C ALA A 169 -13.59 -5.13 -1.28
N ASP A 170 -13.77 -3.90 -1.75
CA ASP A 170 -14.23 -3.63 -3.11
C ASP A 170 -13.21 -4.19 -4.13
N ALA A 171 -11.90 -4.01 -3.89
CA ALA A 171 -10.84 -4.59 -4.71
C ALA A 171 -10.88 -6.13 -4.71
N PHE A 172 -11.14 -6.77 -3.57
CA PHE A 172 -11.31 -8.22 -3.48
C PHE A 172 -12.48 -8.71 -4.35
N GLU A 173 -13.65 -8.07 -4.23
CA GLU A 173 -14.85 -8.44 -5.01
C GLU A 173 -14.66 -8.27 -6.53
N LEU A 174 -13.86 -7.29 -6.92
CA LEU A 174 -13.61 -6.95 -8.33
C LEU A 174 -12.51 -7.80 -8.96
N TYR A 175 -11.40 -8.01 -8.26
CA TYR A 175 -10.15 -8.46 -8.85
C TYR A 175 -9.79 -9.91 -8.51
N GLU A 176 -10.56 -10.58 -7.66
CA GLU A 176 -10.24 -11.92 -7.17
C GLU A 176 -11.36 -12.95 -7.41
N ARG A 177 -12.12 -12.76 -8.48
CA ARG A 177 -13.21 -13.70 -8.86
C ARG A 177 -12.68 -15.08 -9.25
N GLU A 178 -11.55 -15.11 -9.95
CA GLU A 178 -10.97 -16.34 -10.50
C GLU A 178 -9.70 -16.75 -9.75
N THR A 179 -8.85 -15.79 -9.40
CA THR A 179 -7.55 -16.03 -8.75
C THR A 179 -7.41 -15.10 -7.56
N LYS A 180 -7.09 -15.65 -6.39
CA LYS A 180 -6.89 -14.85 -5.18
C LYS A 180 -5.66 -13.95 -5.32
N MET A 181 -5.66 -12.81 -4.66
CA MET A 181 -4.54 -11.85 -4.72
C MET A 181 -3.24 -12.49 -4.24
N GLU A 182 -3.30 -13.36 -3.24
CA GLU A 182 -2.15 -14.15 -2.78
C GLU A 182 -1.51 -14.97 -3.91
N ASP A 183 -2.33 -15.56 -4.78
CA ASP A 183 -1.89 -16.37 -5.92
C ASP A 183 -1.41 -15.49 -7.08
N GLN A 184 -2.09 -14.37 -7.36
CA GLN A 184 -1.65 -13.39 -8.35
C GLN A 184 -0.26 -12.83 -8.02
N LEU A 185 -0.03 -12.49 -6.76
CA LEU A 185 1.28 -12.00 -6.30
C LEU A 185 2.36 -13.08 -6.44
N ALA A 186 2.03 -14.34 -6.13
CA ALA A 186 2.97 -15.45 -6.30
C ALA A 186 3.31 -15.70 -7.78
N LEU A 187 2.34 -15.60 -8.69
CA LEU A 187 2.58 -15.71 -10.14
C LEU A 187 3.52 -14.61 -10.63
N LEU A 188 3.30 -13.38 -10.19
CA LEU A 188 4.14 -12.23 -10.54
C LEU A 188 5.55 -12.31 -9.94
N GLU A 189 5.70 -12.89 -8.75
CA GLU A 189 7.00 -13.16 -8.15
C GLU A 189 7.79 -14.19 -8.97
N LEU A 190 7.14 -15.26 -9.45
CA LEU A 190 7.77 -16.23 -10.35
C LEU A 190 8.14 -15.63 -11.71
N GLU A 191 7.34 -14.70 -12.22
CA GLU A 191 7.66 -13.94 -13.44
C GLU A 191 8.88 -13.04 -13.23
N TRP A 192 8.93 -12.31 -12.11
CA TRP A 192 10.05 -11.44 -11.76
C TRP A 192 11.37 -12.21 -11.68
N VAL A 193 11.39 -13.36 -10.98
CA VAL A 193 12.60 -14.19 -10.84
C VAL A 193 13.11 -14.63 -12.21
N ARG A 194 12.22 -15.11 -13.10
CA ARG A 194 12.61 -15.51 -14.45
C ARG A 194 13.22 -14.38 -15.26
N GLN A 195 12.69 -13.15 -15.14
CA GLN A 195 13.25 -11.99 -15.85
C GLN A 195 14.65 -11.61 -15.35
N GLN A 196 15.00 -11.93 -14.10
CA GLN A 196 16.34 -11.68 -13.57
C GLN A 196 17.34 -12.76 -13.97
N ASP A 197 16.89 -14.00 -14.13
CA ASP A 197 17.74 -15.11 -14.58
C ASP A 197 18.10 -15.01 -16.07
N ASP A 198 17.25 -14.37 -16.87
CA ASP A 198 17.43 -14.18 -18.33
C ASP A 198 18.22 -12.88 -18.70
N ALA A 199 18.62 -12.06 -17.72
CA ALA A 199 19.26 -10.75 -17.91
C ALA A 199 20.78 -10.76 -17.66
#